data_AF-A0A537J8B3-F1
#
_entry.id   AF-A0A537J8B3-F1
#
_cell.length_a   1.000
_cell.length_b   1.000
_cell.length_c   1.000
_cell.angle_alpha   90.00
_cell.angle_beta   90.00
_cell.angle_gamma   90.00
#
_symmetry.space_group_name_H-M   'P 1'
#
loop_
_entity.id
_entity.type
_entity.pdbx_description
1 polymer ?
#
loop_
_entity_poly.entity_id
_entity_poly.type
_entity_poly.pdbx_seq_one_letter_code
_entity_poly.pdbx_strand_id
1 'polypeptide(L)'
;MGVGHKLATEMIHRERGYGVILTPDLMMSDGSIAALERYARAGHRVVLSAALRFGEEPLFEHLAAVGIIRQGERLSQAGRPLAVTGRQMVAAGIRSFHSETQRYGWDSSSFTDFPAACWWQVPGEDGIVVHSLSWSPVLVDYAAVGRHDTSTLETWTLDADYIYRNFGNDTGVHVVTDSDEIMLVSWAPLSDRRQRLSRNYLKTLPGVGGWVKGAILRGAVTTGTFDPLKRRIFFLPVRWHSRDLTPAWGETERRAARTLRRYLGDLAPGEAVVGGVRRGGGFGLAALAAFGRIWIVAADLLAHADRVTLRLAQVLRGDRAAAGRLWRRLRTVVKTIRGAEIKGA
;
A
#
# COMPACT_ATOMS: atom_id res chain seq x y z
N MET A 1 14.78 3.37 -1.69
CA MET A 1 15.24 3.72 -0.32
C MET A 1 16.72 4.01 -0.35
N GLY A 2 17.28 4.64 0.68
CA GLY A 2 18.68 5.08 0.67
C GLY A 2 19.66 4.04 1.23
N VAL A 3 20.95 4.23 0.93
CA VAL A 3 22.09 3.48 1.50
C VAL A 3 22.00 3.35 3.04
N GLY A 4 21.47 4.36 3.73
CA GLY A 4 21.27 4.33 5.18
C GLY A 4 20.38 3.20 5.68
N HIS A 5 19.31 2.83 4.95
CA HIS A 5 18.46 1.70 5.36
C HIS A 5 19.21 0.38 5.25
N LYS A 6 19.98 0.18 4.18
CA LYS A 6 20.82 -1.01 4.01
C LYS A 6 21.83 -1.14 5.16
N LEU A 7 22.60 -0.08 5.41
CA LEU A 7 23.58 -0.06 6.51
C LEU A 7 22.91 -0.33 7.88
N ALA A 8 21.78 0.31 8.17
CA ALA A 8 21.05 0.08 9.42
C ALA A 8 20.60 -1.39 9.54
N THR A 9 20.02 -1.97 8.49
CA THR A 9 19.58 -3.38 8.50
C THR A 9 20.75 -4.34 8.69
N GLU A 10 21.90 -4.09 8.07
CA GLU A 10 23.11 -4.92 8.20
C GLU A 10 23.71 -4.83 9.62
N MET A 11 23.72 -3.63 10.20
CA MET A 11 24.15 -3.42 11.58
C MET A 11 23.25 -4.18 12.56
N ILE A 12 21.93 -4.00 12.48
CA ILE A 12 20.99 -4.64 13.41
C ILE A 12 21.03 -6.17 13.25
N HIS A 13 21.20 -6.67 12.03
CA HIS A 13 21.40 -8.11 11.79
C HIS A 13 22.65 -8.65 12.46
N ARG A 14 23.79 -7.98 12.33
CA ARG A 14 25.04 -8.37 12.99
C ARG A 14 24.89 -8.40 14.51
N GLU A 15 24.21 -7.41 15.07
CA GLU A 15 23.96 -7.33 16.52
C GLU A 15 22.79 -8.22 16.99
N ARG A 16 22.10 -8.92 16.07
CA ARG A 16 20.94 -9.79 16.36
C ARG A 16 19.84 -9.04 17.13
N GLY A 17 19.55 -7.81 16.73
CA GLY A 17 18.58 -6.93 17.41
C GLY A 17 17.19 -6.92 16.77
N TYR A 18 16.27 -6.22 17.44
CA TYR A 18 15.03 -5.77 16.82
C TYR A 18 15.26 -4.43 16.11
N GLY A 19 14.66 -4.26 14.93
CA GLY A 19 14.65 -3.00 14.21
C GLY A 19 13.23 -2.47 14.02
N VAL A 20 13.07 -1.17 14.23
CA VAL A 20 11.88 -0.40 13.87
C VAL A 20 12.30 0.53 12.73
N ILE A 21 11.60 0.45 11.60
CA ILE A 21 11.96 1.23 10.42
C ILE A 21 11.08 2.47 10.39
N LEU A 22 11.73 3.62 10.53
CA LEU A 22 11.08 4.92 10.62
C LEU A 22 11.49 5.80 9.44
N THR A 23 10.57 6.66 9.02
CA THR A 23 10.83 7.79 8.13
C THR A 23 10.71 9.08 8.93
N PRO A 24 11.39 10.18 8.53
CA PRO A 24 11.32 11.44 9.26
C PRO A 24 9.90 12.02 9.33
N ASP A 25 9.09 11.77 8.29
CA ASP A 25 7.72 12.29 8.15
C ASP A 25 6.69 11.25 8.59
N LEU A 26 6.77 10.82 9.86
CA LEU A 26 5.93 9.76 10.41
C LEU A 26 5.55 9.99 11.87
N MET A 27 4.34 9.56 12.22
CA MET A 27 3.79 9.56 13.58
C MET A 27 3.19 8.19 13.88
N MET A 28 3.35 7.73 15.12
CA MET A 28 2.78 6.47 15.63
C MET A 28 1.86 6.77 16.80
N SER A 29 0.72 6.07 16.88
CA SER A 29 -0.21 6.26 18.00
C SER A 29 0.43 5.95 19.34
N ASP A 30 -0.01 6.66 20.37
CA ASP A 30 0.35 6.35 21.75
C ASP A 30 0.04 4.88 22.06
N GLY A 31 0.91 4.25 22.84
CA GLY A 31 0.88 2.81 23.09
C GLY A 31 1.50 1.92 22.00
N SER A 32 1.85 2.45 20.81
CA SER A 32 2.42 1.63 19.73
C SER A 32 3.71 0.93 20.14
N ILE A 33 4.64 1.65 20.79
CA ILE A 33 5.92 1.05 21.23
C ILE A 33 5.68 -0.07 22.25
N ALA A 34 4.75 0.13 23.19
CA ALA A 34 4.36 -0.92 24.14
C ALA A 34 3.72 -2.12 23.43
N ALA A 35 2.93 -1.89 22.37
CA ALA A 35 2.39 -2.98 21.55
C ALA A 35 3.49 -3.75 20.83
N LEU A 36 4.46 -3.07 20.22
CA LEU A 36 5.61 -3.71 19.59
C LEU A 36 6.42 -4.56 20.58
N GLU A 37 6.66 -4.07 21.80
CA GLU A 37 7.31 -4.85 22.85
C GLU A 37 6.52 -6.11 23.20
N ARG A 38 5.19 -6.02 23.34
CA ARG A 38 4.33 -7.19 23.57
C ARG A 38 4.46 -8.20 22.44
N TYR A 39 4.42 -7.76 21.18
CA TYR A 39 4.57 -8.66 20.03
C TYR A 39 5.96 -9.31 19.99
N ALA A 40 7.02 -8.57 20.28
CA ALA A 40 8.37 -9.10 20.39
C ALA A 40 8.45 -10.21 21.46
N ARG A 41 7.93 -9.95 22.66
CA ARG A 41 7.90 -10.91 23.79
C ARG A 41 7.04 -12.14 23.47
N ALA A 42 5.98 -11.98 22.69
CA ALA A 42 5.14 -13.08 22.22
C ALA A 42 5.80 -13.90 21.08
N GLY A 43 7.01 -13.54 20.64
CA GLY A 43 7.77 -14.27 19.63
C GLY A 43 7.40 -13.93 18.19
N HIS A 44 6.67 -12.83 17.95
CA HIS A 44 6.47 -12.34 16.59
C HIS A 44 7.78 -11.80 16.03
N ARG A 45 8.10 -12.25 14.81
CA ARG A 45 9.34 -11.90 14.11
C ARG A 45 9.18 -10.64 13.28
N VAL A 46 7.97 -10.37 12.79
CA VAL A 46 7.66 -9.17 12.01
C VAL A 46 6.29 -8.66 12.42
N VAL A 47 6.17 -7.34 12.58
CA VAL A 47 4.87 -6.66 12.72
C VAL A 47 4.70 -5.69 11.54
N LEU A 48 3.60 -5.84 10.81
CA LEU A 48 3.25 -5.03 9.64
C LEU A 48 2.04 -4.15 9.93
N SER A 49 2.14 -2.85 9.65
CA SER A 49 1.02 -1.92 9.68
C SER A 49 0.72 -1.38 8.28
N ALA A 50 -0.57 -1.13 7.98
CA ALA A 50 -0.97 -0.62 6.68
C ALA A 50 -0.37 0.78 6.44
N ALA A 51 0.36 0.93 5.33
CA ALA A 51 1.11 2.16 5.03
C ALA A 51 0.45 2.91 3.87
N LEU A 52 -0.41 3.88 4.19
CA LEU A 52 -0.99 4.82 3.23
C LEU A 52 -0.39 6.22 3.42
N ARG A 53 -0.32 7.00 2.33
CA ARG A 53 0.24 8.35 2.37
C ARG A 53 -0.82 9.39 2.70
N PHE A 54 -0.51 10.27 3.64
CA PHE A 54 -1.32 11.43 4.00
C PHE A 54 -0.73 12.70 3.38
N GLY A 55 -1.58 13.69 3.09
CA GLY A 55 -1.16 15.03 2.69
C GLY A 55 -0.76 15.81 3.94
N GLU A 56 0.44 16.37 3.94
CA GLU A 56 0.99 17.11 5.07
C GLU A 56 0.08 18.27 5.48
N GLU A 57 -0.23 19.15 4.54
CA GLU A 57 -0.98 20.38 4.79
C GLU A 57 -2.35 20.10 5.45
N PRO A 58 -3.23 19.24 4.86
CA PRO A 58 -4.51 18.93 5.51
C PRO A 58 -4.34 18.11 6.79
N LEU A 59 -3.30 17.27 6.92
CA LEU A 59 -3.10 16.48 8.13
C LEU A 59 -2.87 17.38 9.34
N PHE A 60 -1.94 18.32 9.22
CA PHE A 60 -1.62 19.25 10.31
C PHE A 60 -2.78 20.24 10.57
N GLU A 61 -3.53 20.64 9.53
CA GLU A 61 -4.77 21.40 9.72
C GLU A 61 -5.80 20.63 10.57
N HIS A 62 -6.07 19.36 10.23
CA HIS A 62 -7.04 18.56 10.99
C HIS A 62 -6.56 18.19 12.39
N LEU A 63 -5.25 17.94 12.58
CA LEU A 63 -4.68 17.75 13.92
C LEU A 63 -4.86 19.00 14.79
N ALA A 64 -4.71 20.19 14.21
CA ALA A 64 -4.97 21.45 14.92
C ALA A 64 -6.46 21.61 15.24
N ALA A 65 -7.34 21.30 14.28
CA ALA A 65 -8.78 21.40 14.44
C ALA A 65 -9.34 20.48 15.53
N VAL A 66 -8.72 19.32 15.76
CA VAL A 66 -9.08 18.41 16.86
C VAL A 66 -8.29 18.66 18.16
N GLY A 67 -7.53 19.76 18.22
CA GLY A 67 -6.84 20.20 19.43
C GLY A 67 -5.59 19.39 19.82
N ILE A 68 -5.07 18.56 18.91
CA ILE A 68 -3.89 17.72 19.17
C ILE A 68 -2.60 18.55 19.09
N ILE A 69 -2.57 19.52 18.19
CA ILE A 69 -1.46 20.48 18.04
C ILE A 69 -2.01 21.89 18.00
N ARG A 70 -1.17 22.92 18.23
CA ARG A 70 -1.57 24.31 17.97
C ARG A 70 -1.27 24.68 16.52
N GLN A 71 -2.15 25.48 15.93
CA GLN A 71 -1.93 25.99 14.57
C GLN A 71 -0.64 26.83 14.53
N GLY A 72 0.22 26.56 13.55
CA GLY A 72 1.52 27.22 13.41
C GLY A 72 2.60 26.75 14.38
N GLU A 73 2.32 25.76 15.23
CA GLU A 73 3.31 25.20 16.15
C GLU A 73 4.40 24.42 15.40
N ARG A 74 5.65 24.82 15.61
CA ARG A 74 6.82 24.07 15.16
C ARG A 74 7.17 23.03 16.22
N LEU A 75 6.52 21.87 16.15
CA LEU A 75 6.68 20.77 17.11
C LEU A 75 8.16 20.41 17.39
N SER A 76 9.00 20.46 16.34
CA SER A 76 10.43 20.18 16.43
C SER A 76 11.22 21.16 17.31
N GLN A 77 10.72 22.39 17.53
CA GLN A 77 11.40 23.41 18.34
C GLN A 77 10.93 23.42 19.79
N ALA A 78 9.74 22.89 20.07
CA ALA A 78 9.19 22.89 21.42
C ALA A 78 9.75 21.77 22.31
N GLY A 79 10.25 20.67 21.72
CA GLY A 79 10.74 19.50 22.48
C GLY A 79 9.69 18.83 23.36
N ARG A 80 8.40 19.12 23.13
CA ARG A 80 7.29 18.62 23.95
C ARG A 80 6.81 17.27 23.41
N PRO A 81 6.58 16.27 24.28
CA PRO A 81 5.96 15.03 23.87
C PRO A 81 4.58 15.28 23.26
N LEU A 82 4.31 14.64 22.12
CA LEU A 82 3.00 14.60 21.49
C LEU A 82 2.37 13.25 21.79
N ALA A 83 1.31 13.24 22.60
CA ALA A 83 0.51 12.05 22.87
C ALA A 83 -0.77 12.10 22.05
N VAL A 84 -1.00 11.08 21.23
CA VAL A 84 -2.13 11.04 20.29
C VAL A 84 -2.55 9.59 20.07
N THR A 85 -3.80 9.28 20.35
CA THR A 85 -4.33 7.92 20.24
C THR A 85 -4.57 7.52 18.78
N GLY A 86 -4.70 6.22 18.52
CA GLY A 86 -5.05 5.71 17.19
C GLY A 86 -6.32 6.34 16.64
N ARG A 87 -7.35 6.50 17.48
CA ARG A 87 -8.62 7.13 17.12
C ARG A 87 -8.48 8.60 16.74
N GLN A 88 -7.68 9.35 17.48
CA GLN A 88 -7.38 10.76 17.18
C GLN A 88 -6.61 10.87 15.86
N MET A 89 -5.65 9.97 15.60
CA MET A 89 -4.95 9.91 14.32
C MET A 89 -5.87 9.58 13.17
N VAL A 90 -6.78 8.61 13.34
CA VAL A 90 -7.75 8.26 12.29
C VAL A 90 -8.67 9.45 12.02
N ALA A 91 -9.19 10.10 13.06
CA ALA A 91 -10.05 11.27 12.92
C ALA A 91 -9.38 12.37 12.08
N ALA A 92 -8.12 12.69 12.34
CA ALA A 92 -7.38 13.67 11.53
C ALA A 92 -6.99 13.11 10.14
N GLY A 93 -6.57 11.85 10.09
CA GLY A 93 -5.91 11.23 8.96
C GLY A 93 -6.84 10.92 7.78
N ILE A 94 -8.02 10.31 8.00
CA ILE A 94 -8.87 9.85 6.88
C ILE A 94 -9.37 11.00 5.99
N ARG A 95 -9.47 12.20 6.55
CA ARG A 95 -9.82 13.45 5.84
C ARG A 95 -8.62 14.12 5.17
N SER A 96 -7.43 13.62 5.44
CA SER A 96 -6.14 14.20 5.06
C SER A 96 -5.39 13.32 4.08
N PHE A 97 -6.07 12.47 3.32
CA PHE A 97 -5.39 11.59 2.37
C PHE A 97 -4.66 12.36 1.29
N HIS A 98 -3.43 11.92 1.00
CA HIS A 98 -2.73 12.38 -0.19
C HIS A 98 -3.54 11.97 -1.43
N SER A 99 -3.39 12.73 -2.52
CA SER A 99 -4.09 12.46 -3.80
C SER A 99 -3.90 11.02 -4.30
N GLU A 100 -2.76 10.39 -4.01
CA GLU A 100 -2.53 8.96 -4.24
C GLU A 100 -3.50 8.07 -3.45
N THR A 101 -3.60 8.27 -2.14
CA THR A 101 -4.44 7.48 -1.25
C THR A 101 -5.93 7.68 -1.51
N GLN A 102 -6.34 8.90 -1.88
CA GLN A 102 -7.73 9.19 -2.28
C GLN A 102 -8.18 8.33 -3.48
N ARG A 103 -7.25 7.99 -4.39
CA ARG A 103 -7.54 7.13 -5.56
C ARG A 103 -7.62 5.63 -5.21
N TYR A 104 -7.29 5.23 -3.99
CA TYR A 104 -7.47 3.84 -3.53
C TYR A 104 -8.90 3.54 -3.04
N GLY A 105 -9.75 4.57 -2.87
CA GLY A 105 -11.13 4.36 -2.45
C GLY A 105 -11.92 3.62 -3.52
N TRP A 106 -12.50 2.46 -3.19
CA TRP A 106 -13.19 1.63 -4.17
C TRP A 106 -14.33 2.38 -4.86
N ASP A 107 -15.04 3.22 -4.11
CA ASP A 107 -16.16 4.04 -4.60
C ASP A 107 -15.68 5.39 -5.18
N SER A 108 -14.37 5.65 -5.23
CA SER A 108 -13.80 6.88 -5.78
C SER A 108 -14.05 6.99 -7.29
N SER A 109 -14.42 8.20 -7.72
CA SER A 109 -14.60 8.52 -9.13
C SER A 109 -13.28 8.59 -9.91
N SER A 110 -12.15 8.64 -9.22
CA SER A 110 -10.80 8.74 -9.77
C SER A 110 -9.93 7.51 -9.43
N PHE A 111 -10.57 6.36 -9.18
CA PHE A 111 -9.90 5.12 -8.79
C PHE A 111 -8.62 4.87 -9.61
N THR A 112 -7.57 4.44 -8.92
CA THR A 112 -6.23 4.32 -9.50
C THR A 112 -6.16 3.32 -10.67
N ASP A 113 -5.13 3.47 -11.49
CA ASP A 113 -4.78 2.52 -12.54
C ASP A 113 -3.83 1.44 -12.03
N PHE A 114 -3.25 1.59 -10.84
CA PHE A 114 -2.39 0.59 -10.19
C PHE A 114 -2.62 0.61 -8.66
N PRO A 115 -3.56 -0.19 -8.12
CA PRO A 115 -3.87 -0.17 -6.70
C PRO A 115 -2.81 -0.87 -5.86
N ALA A 116 -2.16 -0.10 -4.98
CA ALA A 116 -1.36 -0.61 -3.86
C ALA A 116 -2.18 -0.78 -2.58
N ALA A 117 -3.43 -0.31 -2.57
CA ALA A 117 -4.43 -0.57 -1.54
C ALA A 117 -5.83 -0.40 -2.13
N CYS A 118 -6.84 -0.87 -1.41
CA CYS A 118 -8.25 -0.57 -1.63
C CYS A 118 -8.89 -0.25 -0.29
N TRP A 119 -9.73 0.79 -0.23
CA TRP A 119 -10.47 1.10 0.98
C TRP A 119 -11.95 1.41 0.71
N TRP A 120 -12.78 1.19 1.73
CA TRP A 120 -14.21 1.45 1.73
C TRP A 120 -14.55 2.31 2.94
N GLN A 121 -15.25 3.42 2.69
CA GLN A 121 -15.86 4.21 3.78
C GLN A 121 -16.93 3.37 4.47
N VAL A 122 -16.93 3.36 5.79
CA VAL A 122 -18.01 2.75 6.57
C VAL A 122 -19.17 3.75 6.64
N PRO A 123 -20.38 3.40 6.17
CA PRO A 123 -21.51 4.33 6.13
C PRO A 123 -21.90 4.85 7.52
N GLY A 124 -22.04 6.17 7.66
CA GLY A 124 -22.42 6.81 8.93
C GLY A 124 -21.29 6.92 9.96
N GLU A 125 -20.10 6.42 9.64
CA GLU A 125 -18.97 6.36 10.56
C GLU A 125 -17.79 7.21 10.10
N ASP A 126 -16.99 7.66 11.06
CA ASP A 126 -15.67 8.25 10.82
C ASP A 126 -14.60 7.15 10.80
N GLY A 127 -14.66 6.32 9.77
CA GLY A 127 -13.73 5.22 9.59
C GLY A 127 -13.83 4.50 8.26
N ILE A 128 -12.79 3.72 7.96
CA ILE A 128 -12.65 2.97 6.71
C ILE A 128 -12.19 1.53 6.99
N VAL A 129 -12.57 0.62 6.09
CA VAL A 129 -11.98 -0.71 5.96
C VAL A 129 -10.93 -0.66 4.87
N VAL A 130 -9.69 -1.03 5.18
CA VAL A 130 -8.53 -1.02 4.27
C VAL A 130 -8.07 -2.44 3.98
N HIS A 131 -7.76 -2.71 2.72
CA HIS A 131 -7.00 -3.87 2.27
C HIS A 131 -5.74 -3.35 1.57
N SER A 132 -4.55 -3.74 2.05
CA SER A 132 -3.29 -3.12 1.61
C SER A 132 -2.31 -4.11 0.98
N LEU A 133 -1.59 -3.66 -0.04
CA LEU A 133 -0.36 -4.26 -0.57
C LEU A 133 0.86 -3.39 -0.20
N SER A 134 0.63 -2.27 0.47
CA SER A 134 1.63 -1.35 1.01
C SER A 134 1.68 -1.51 2.53
N TRP A 135 2.76 -2.08 3.04
CA TRP A 135 2.89 -2.45 4.46
C TRP A 135 4.19 -1.90 5.02
N SER A 136 4.10 -1.14 6.11
CA SER A 136 5.28 -0.70 6.85
C SER A 136 5.66 -1.77 7.87
N PRO A 137 6.90 -2.30 7.83
CA PRO A 137 7.42 -3.13 8.91
C PRO A 137 7.80 -2.25 10.10
N VAL A 138 6.92 -2.26 11.11
CA VAL A 138 7.08 -1.49 12.35
C VAL A 138 7.83 -2.28 13.42
N LEU A 139 8.06 -3.57 13.22
CA LEU A 139 9.03 -4.36 13.98
C LEU A 139 9.57 -5.49 13.11
N VAL A 140 10.88 -5.72 13.22
CA VAL A 140 11.59 -6.82 12.55
C VAL A 140 12.61 -7.40 13.54
N ASP A 141 12.51 -8.70 13.82
CA ASP A 141 13.50 -9.48 14.56
C ASP A 141 14.62 -9.93 13.62
N TYR A 142 15.76 -9.26 13.68
CA TYR A 142 16.89 -9.61 12.83
C TYR A 142 17.71 -10.79 13.38
N ALA A 143 17.46 -11.22 14.62
CA ALA A 143 18.06 -12.43 15.17
C ALA A 143 17.47 -13.70 14.55
N ALA A 144 16.21 -13.62 14.10
CA ALA A 144 15.51 -14.69 13.41
C ALA A 144 15.90 -14.85 11.92
N VAL A 145 16.58 -13.85 11.34
CA VAL A 145 17.06 -13.91 9.96
C VAL A 145 18.34 -14.74 9.91
N GLY A 146 18.28 -15.95 9.34
CA GLY A 146 19.46 -16.83 9.21
C GLY A 146 20.42 -16.36 8.10
N ARG A 147 19.89 -16.13 6.90
CA ARG A 147 20.61 -15.53 5.77
C ARG A 147 19.96 -14.19 5.43
N HIS A 148 20.72 -13.12 5.59
CA HIS A 148 20.24 -11.76 5.35
C HIS A 148 20.38 -11.37 3.88
N ASP A 149 19.24 -11.23 3.20
CA ASP A 149 19.17 -10.74 1.82
C ASP A 149 18.81 -9.24 1.80
N THR A 150 19.81 -8.43 1.48
CA THR A 150 19.69 -6.97 1.35
C THR A 150 19.54 -6.51 -0.11
N SER A 151 19.53 -7.42 -1.08
CA SER A 151 19.58 -7.05 -2.51
C SER A 151 18.38 -6.18 -2.94
N THR A 152 17.22 -6.37 -2.31
CA THR A 152 16.04 -5.52 -2.53
C THR A 152 16.30 -4.04 -2.21
N LEU A 153 17.15 -3.75 -1.23
CA LEU A 153 17.44 -2.38 -0.79
C LEU A 153 18.30 -1.61 -1.79
N GLU A 154 18.92 -2.30 -2.77
CA GLU A 154 19.73 -1.67 -3.82
C GLU A 154 18.88 -1.14 -4.97
N THR A 155 17.76 -1.80 -5.25
CA THR A 155 16.91 -1.49 -6.42
C THR A 155 15.49 -1.09 -6.07
N TRP A 156 15.13 -1.14 -4.78
CA TRP A 156 13.75 -0.94 -4.34
C TRP A 156 13.67 -0.33 -2.93
N THR A 157 12.49 -0.39 -2.35
CA THR A 157 12.18 -0.02 -0.98
C THR A 157 12.06 -1.24 -0.06
N LEU A 158 12.26 -1.04 1.24
CA LEU A 158 12.22 -2.13 2.23
C LEU A 158 10.79 -2.69 2.38
N ASP A 159 9.78 -1.84 2.28
CA ASP A 159 8.38 -2.24 2.34
C ASP A 159 7.93 -3.15 1.18
N ALA A 160 8.78 -3.45 0.18
CA ALA A 160 8.47 -4.45 -0.84
C ALA A 160 8.97 -5.85 -0.48
N ASP A 161 9.85 -6.43 -1.29
CA ASP A 161 10.21 -7.84 -1.16
C ASP A 161 11.09 -8.13 0.05
N TYR A 162 11.64 -7.13 0.75
CA TYR A 162 12.65 -7.37 1.79
C TYR A 162 12.13 -8.31 2.88
N ILE A 163 10.91 -8.07 3.38
CA ILE A 163 10.30 -8.94 4.39
C ILE A 163 10.09 -10.34 3.83
N TYR A 164 9.54 -10.47 2.62
CA TYR A 164 9.32 -11.78 2.00
C TYR A 164 10.63 -12.53 1.73
N ARG A 165 11.72 -11.86 1.34
CA ARG A 165 13.01 -12.53 1.06
C ARG A 165 13.70 -13.04 2.31
N ASN A 166 13.50 -12.39 3.45
CA ASN A 166 14.16 -12.75 4.70
C ASN A 166 13.29 -13.64 5.60
N PHE A 167 11.96 -13.52 5.50
CA PHE A 167 11.00 -14.24 6.36
C PHE A 167 10.01 -15.11 5.56
N GLY A 168 9.97 -15.03 4.23
CA GLY A 168 9.07 -15.85 3.42
C GLY A 168 7.59 -15.65 3.80
N ASN A 169 6.86 -16.76 3.89
CA ASN A 169 5.47 -16.81 4.36
C ASN A 169 5.37 -17.24 5.83
N ASP A 170 6.39 -16.98 6.65
CA ASP A 170 6.48 -17.41 8.05
C ASP A 170 5.23 -17.04 8.87
N THR A 171 4.83 -17.95 9.75
CA THR A 171 3.75 -17.77 10.75
C THR A 171 4.08 -16.70 11.79
N GLY A 172 5.35 -16.31 11.94
CA GLY A 172 5.78 -15.25 12.85
C GLY A 172 5.49 -13.81 12.39
N VAL A 173 4.80 -13.62 11.25
CA VAL A 173 4.38 -12.30 10.75
C VAL A 173 3.03 -11.93 11.33
N HIS A 174 2.98 -10.89 12.17
CA HIS A 174 1.76 -10.24 12.64
C HIS A 174 1.36 -9.09 11.72
N VAL A 175 0.07 -8.97 11.43
CA VAL A 175 -0.50 -7.85 10.66
C VAL A 175 -1.45 -7.10 11.57
N VAL A 176 -1.20 -5.80 11.75
CA VAL A 176 -2.06 -4.93 12.54
C VAL A 176 -3.38 -4.73 11.77
N THR A 177 -4.48 -5.20 12.35
CA THR A 177 -5.82 -5.13 11.74
C THR A 177 -6.73 -4.07 12.36
N ASP A 178 -6.26 -3.37 13.39
CA ASP A 178 -7.06 -2.37 14.10
C ASP A 178 -6.21 -1.15 14.48
N SER A 179 -6.72 0.06 14.21
CA SER A 179 -6.04 1.32 14.52
C SER A 179 -5.88 1.58 16.02
N ASP A 180 -6.65 0.93 16.90
CA ASP A 180 -6.46 1.01 18.35
C ASP A 180 -5.19 0.25 18.81
N GLU A 181 -4.71 -0.70 18.01
CA GLU A 181 -3.50 -1.46 18.32
C GLU A 181 -2.24 -0.67 17.97
N ILE A 182 -2.08 -0.33 16.68
CA ILE A 182 -1.00 0.52 16.14
C ILE A 182 -1.57 1.29 14.95
N MET A 183 -1.62 2.63 15.05
CA MET A 183 -1.88 3.50 13.92
C MET A 183 -0.58 4.18 13.49
N LEU A 184 -0.30 4.12 12.19
CA LEU A 184 0.86 4.73 11.55
C LEU A 184 0.39 5.78 10.55
N VAL A 185 0.88 7.01 10.69
CA VAL A 185 0.59 8.10 9.77
C VAL A 185 1.91 8.60 9.21
N SER A 186 2.15 8.39 7.91
CA SER A 186 3.26 9.01 7.17
C SER A 186 2.74 9.99 6.14
N TRP A 187 3.34 11.17 6.03
CA TRP A 187 2.86 12.22 5.15
C TRP A 187 3.90 12.67 4.12
N ALA A 188 3.43 13.42 3.13
CA ALA A 188 4.26 14.23 2.25
C ALA A 188 3.44 15.47 1.84
N PRO A 189 4.10 16.56 1.40
CA PRO A 189 3.40 17.70 0.82
C PRO A 189 2.46 17.27 -0.30
N LEU A 190 1.27 17.87 -0.40
CA LEU A 190 0.30 17.57 -1.47
C LEU A 190 0.86 17.79 -2.88
N SER A 191 1.92 18.59 -2.99
CA SER A 191 2.65 18.83 -4.23
C SER A 191 3.57 17.66 -4.62
N ASP A 192 4.03 16.84 -3.69
CA ASP A 192 4.89 15.69 -3.97
C ASP A 192 4.11 14.58 -4.68
N ARG A 193 4.58 14.18 -5.87
CA ARG A 193 3.99 13.08 -6.67
C ARG A 193 2.47 13.18 -6.83
N ARG A 194 1.94 14.41 -6.90
CA ARG A 194 0.52 14.70 -7.00
C ARG A 194 -0.15 13.87 -8.09
N GLN A 195 -1.23 13.17 -7.73
CA GLN A 195 -2.05 12.39 -8.63
C GLN A 195 -3.25 13.21 -9.09
N ARG A 196 -3.68 12.99 -10.33
CA ARG A 196 -4.87 13.65 -10.89
C ARG A 196 -6.13 13.00 -10.31
N LEU A 197 -6.96 13.78 -9.64
CA LEU A 197 -8.26 13.34 -9.07
C LEU A 197 -9.44 13.54 -10.04
N SER A 198 -9.16 13.69 -11.34
CA SER A 198 -10.20 13.83 -12.35
C SER A 198 -11.08 12.59 -12.42
N ARG A 199 -12.40 12.80 -12.53
CA ARG A 199 -13.37 11.73 -12.72
C ARG A 199 -13.01 10.89 -13.95
N ASN A 200 -12.94 9.58 -13.77
CA ASN A 200 -12.88 8.62 -14.85
C ASN A 200 -14.29 8.07 -15.10
N TYR A 201 -14.95 8.58 -16.15
CA TYR A 201 -16.34 8.23 -16.44
C TYR A 201 -16.56 6.72 -16.54
N LEU A 202 -15.68 6.00 -17.23
CA LEU A 202 -15.76 4.54 -17.38
C LEU A 202 -15.73 3.81 -16.04
N LYS A 203 -14.88 4.24 -15.09
CA LYS A 203 -14.79 3.67 -13.75
C LYS A 203 -15.99 4.01 -12.85
N THR A 204 -16.81 4.99 -13.24
CA THR A 204 -18.02 5.40 -12.51
C THR A 204 -19.32 4.82 -13.05
N LEU A 205 -19.31 4.21 -14.24
CA LEU A 205 -20.53 3.63 -14.83
C LEU A 205 -21.05 2.45 -13.99
N PRO A 206 -22.36 2.37 -13.70
CA PRO A 206 -22.93 1.22 -12.99
C PRO A 206 -22.62 -0.11 -13.71
N GLY A 207 -22.19 -1.12 -12.96
CA GLY A 207 -21.78 -2.42 -13.49
C GLY A 207 -20.41 -2.41 -14.18
N VAL A 208 -20.24 -1.59 -15.23
CA VAL A 208 -19.00 -1.49 -16.03
C VAL A 208 -17.83 -1.00 -15.18
N GLY A 209 -18.02 0.06 -14.39
CA GLY A 209 -16.97 0.64 -13.58
C GLY A 209 -16.44 -0.32 -12.52
N GLY A 210 -17.32 -1.12 -11.91
CA GLY A 210 -16.91 -2.20 -11.00
C GLY A 210 -16.06 -3.26 -11.70
N TRP A 211 -16.46 -3.68 -12.90
CA TRP A 211 -15.70 -4.63 -13.70
C TRP A 211 -14.32 -4.09 -14.11
N VAL A 212 -14.24 -2.84 -14.60
CA VAL A 212 -12.96 -2.20 -14.98
C VAL A 212 -12.02 -2.09 -13.78
N LYS A 213 -12.52 -1.61 -12.62
CA LYS A 213 -11.74 -1.52 -11.38
C LYS A 213 -11.26 -2.89 -10.92
N GLY A 214 -12.12 -3.90 -10.97
CA GLY A 214 -11.76 -5.28 -10.65
C GLY A 214 -10.70 -5.87 -11.58
N ALA A 215 -10.78 -5.58 -12.88
CA ALA A 215 -9.77 -5.98 -13.84
C ALA A 215 -8.42 -5.32 -13.58
N ILE A 216 -8.41 -4.01 -13.32
CA ILE A 216 -7.21 -3.26 -12.93
C ILE A 216 -6.60 -3.84 -11.66
N LEU A 217 -7.42 -4.07 -10.62
CA LEU A 217 -6.97 -4.66 -9.35
C LEU A 217 -6.32 -6.02 -9.58
N ARG A 218 -6.98 -6.91 -10.32
CA ARG A 218 -6.41 -8.22 -10.64
C ARG A 218 -5.13 -8.10 -11.44
N GLY A 219 -5.10 -7.22 -12.43
CA GLY A 219 -3.91 -6.92 -13.22
C GLY A 219 -2.74 -6.54 -12.32
N ALA A 220 -2.93 -5.57 -11.43
CA ALA A 220 -1.91 -5.08 -10.49
C ALA A 220 -1.41 -6.16 -9.53
N VAL A 221 -2.31 -6.93 -8.91
CA VAL A 221 -1.94 -8.03 -7.99
C VAL A 221 -1.13 -9.12 -8.69
N THR A 222 -1.31 -9.29 -10.01
CA THR A 222 -0.67 -10.34 -10.81
C THR A 222 0.48 -9.85 -11.70
N THR A 223 0.92 -8.59 -11.59
CA THR A 223 2.08 -8.08 -12.37
C THR A 223 3.43 -8.63 -11.91
N GLY A 224 3.48 -9.31 -10.76
CA GLY A 224 4.74 -9.69 -10.11
C GLY A 224 5.44 -8.55 -9.37
N THR A 225 4.77 -7.41 -9.17
CA THR A 225 5.28 -6.27 -8.37
C THR A 225 5.16 -6.50 -6.87
N PHE A 226 4.10 -7.20 -6.43
CA PHE A 226 3.87 -7.50 -5.03
C PHE A 226 4.34 -8.91 -4.73
N ASP A 227 5.10 -9.10 -3.66
CA ASP A 227 5.55 -10.42 -3.23
C ASP A 227 4.38 -11.33 -2.78
N PRO A 228 4.59 -12.66 -2.71
CA PRO A 228 3.56 -13.60 -2.27
C PRO A 228 2.98 -13.34 -0.88
N LEU A 229 3.79 -12.87 0.08
CA LEU A 229 3.31 -12.56 1.43
C LEU A 229 2.25 -11.45 1.37
N LYS A 230 2.54 -10.35 0.66
CA LYS A 230 1.60 -9.24 0.45
C LYS A 230 0.30 -9.67 -0.19
N ARG A 231 0.37 -10.51 -1.23
CA ARG A 231 -0.82 -11.02 -1.93
C ARG A 231 -1.69 -11.85 -0.98
N ARG A 232 -1.08 -12.65 -0.11
CA ARG A 232 -1.78 -13.45 0.90
C ARG A 232 -2.48 -12.57 1.94
N ILE A 233 -1.76 -11.61 2.51
CA ILE A 233 -2.29 -10.73 3.57
C ILE A 233 -3.18 -9.61 3.05
N PHE A 234 -3.25 -9.38 1.73
CA PHE A 234 -4.18 -8.43 1.11
C PHE A 234 -5.64 -8.70 1.47
N PHE A 235 -6.00 -9.95 1.76
CA PHE A 235 -7.36 -10.34 2.14
C PHE A 235 -7.70 -10.04 3.61
N LEU A 236 -6.74 -9.60 4.43
CA LEU A 236 -6.99 -9.18 5.80
C LEU A 236 -7.58 -7.77 5.82
N PRO A 237 -8.77 -7.57 6.44
CA PRO A 237 -9.32 -6.23 6.61
C PRO A 237 -8.60 -5.51 7.76
N VAL A 238 -8.22 -4.26 7.52
CA VAL A 238 -7.70 -3.35 8.54
C VAL A 238 -8.76 -2.30 8.84
N ARG A 239 -9.10 -2.14 10.11
CA ARG A 239 -10.10 -1.18 10.60
C ARG A 239 -9.40 0.09 11.04
N TRP A 240 -9.65 1.18 10.33
CA TRP A 240 -9.22 2.51 10.75
C TRP A 240 -10.43 3.30 11.21
N HIS A 241 -10.61 3.39 12.53
CA HIS A 241 -11.78 3.99 13.15
C HIS A 241 -11.39 5.04 14.18
N SER A 242 -12.24 6.06 14.33
CA SER A 242 -12.09 7.10 15.36
C SER A 242 -13.10 6.97 16.51
N ARG A 243 -14.01 6.01 16.41
CA ARG A 243 -15.11 5.73 17.34
C ARG A 243 -15.31 4.22 17.43
N ASP A 244 -16.05 3.76 18.43
CA ASP A 244 -16.31 2.33 18.62
C ASP A 244 -16.94 1.69 17.39
N LEU A 245 -16.60 0.42 17.17
CA LEU A 245 -17.07 -0.35 16.02
C LEU A 245 -18.57 -0.64 16.15
N THR A 246 -19.33 -0.24 15.14
CA THR A 246 -20.76 -0.55 14.99
C THR A 246 -21.00 -1.72 14.03
N PRO A 247 -22.23 -2.28 13.95
CA PRO A 247 -22.56 -3.34 13.00
C PRO A 247 -22.29 -2.98 11.52
N ALA A 248 -22.23 -1.68 11.17
CA ALA A 248 -21.91 -1.19 9.83
C ALA A 248 -20.52 -1.63 9.36
N TRP A 249 -19.58 -1.84 10.29
CA TRP A 249 -18.24 -2.36 10.00
C TRP A 249 -18.30 -3.77 9.42
N GLY A 250 -19.06 -4.66 10.07
CA GLY A 250 -19.22 -6.04 9.60
C GLY A 250 -19.90 -6.15 8.25
N GLU A 251 -20.82 -5.24 7.89
CA GLU A 251 -21.36 -5.16 6.53
C GLU A 251 -20.32 -4.65 5.52
N THR A 252 -19.56 -3.61 5.88
CA THR A 252 -18.53 -3.03 5.02
C THR A 252 -17.41 -4.04 4.73
N GLU A 253 -16.97 -4.80 5.74
CA GLU A 253 -16.02 -5.90 5.58
C GLU A 253 -16.55 -7.00 4.66
N ARG A 254 -17.81 -7.43 4.85
CA ARG A 254 -18.44 -8.41 3.96
C ARG A 254 -18.57 -7.89 2.52
N ARG A 255 -18.84 -6.60 2.33
CA ARG A 255 -18.85 -5.94 1.01
C ARG A 255 -17.46 -5.93 0.37
N ALA A 256 -16.43 -5.55 1.13
CA ALA A 256 -15.05 -5.57 0.67
C ALA A 256 -14.61 -7.00 0.31
N ALA A 257 -14.83 -7.97 1.20
CA ALA A 257 -14.49 -9.37 0.98
C ALA A 257 -15.20 -9.97 -0.25
N ARG A 258 -16.50 -9.70 -0.45
CA ARG A 258 -17.22 -10.12 -1.67
C ARG A 258 -16.59 -9.54 -2.93
N THR A 259 -16.19 -8.27 -2.88
CA THR A 259 -15.54 -7.59 -4.00
C THR A 259 -14.19 -8.23 -4.32
N LEU A 260 -13.35 -8.45 -3.31
CA LEU A 260 -12.06 -9.11 -3.48
C LEU A 260 -12.21 -10.54 -4.00
N ARG A 261 -13.10 -11.35 -3.42
CA ARG A 261 -13.36 -12.72 -3.88
C ARG A 261 -13.86 -12.77 -5.32
N ARG A 262 -14.65 -11.79 -5.77
CA ARG A 262 -15.13 -11.71 -7.15
C ARG A 262 -13.99 -11.59 -8.17
N TYR A 263 -12.92 -10.87 -7.86
CA TYR A 263 -11.85 -10.57 -8.82
C TYR A 263 -10.53 -11.30 -8.54
N LEU A 264 -10.33 -11.75 -7.31
CA LEU A 264 -9.10 -12.36 -6.80
C LEU A 264 -9.34 -13.70 -6.09
N GLY A 265 -10.53 -14.30 -6.22
CA GLY A 265 -10.92 -15.47 -5.42
C GLY A 265 -10.02 -16.70 -5.55
N ASP A 266 -9.29 -16.84 -6.67
CA ASP A 266 -8.28 -17.88 -6.91
C ASP A 266 -6.95 -17.60 -6.18
N LEU A 267 -6.70 -16.36 -5.76
CA LEU A 267 -5.51 -15.94 -5.02
C LEU A 267 -5.74 -15.90 -3.49
N ALA A 268 -6.99 -16.07 -3.05
CA ALA A 268 -7.31 -16.06 -1.63
C ALA A 268 -6.72 -17.30 -0.93
N PRO A 269 -6.10 -17.16 0.25
CA PRO A 269 -5.69 -18.32 1.05
C PRO A 269 -6.91 -19.17 1.46
N GLY A 270 -6.82 -20.51 1.39
CA GLY A 270 -7.86 -21.43 1.89
C GLY A 270 -7.90 -21.44 3.44
N GLU A 271 -9.01 -21.68 4.14
CA GLU A 271 -10.26 -22.42 3.85
C GLU A 271 -11.56 -21.64 4.16
N ALA A 272 -12.71 -22.26 3.86
CA ALA A 272 -14.10 -21.87 4.12
C ALA A 272 -14.73 -20.83 3.17
N VAL A 273 -15.31 -21.40 2.11
CA VAL A 273 -16.53 -20.93 1.46
C VAL A 273 -17.60 -20.66 2.53
N VAL A 274 -17.59 -19.46 3.11
CA VAL A 274 -18.81 -18.86 3.67
C VAL A 274 -19.50 -18.14 2.52
N GLY A 275 -20.61 -18.72 2.06
CA GLY A 275 -21.42 -18.23 0.95
C GLY A 275 -21.00 -18.85 -0.38
N GLY A 276 -21.79 -19.82 -0.85
CA GLY A 276 -21.55 -20.63 -2.05
C GLY A 276 -21.49 -19.84 -3.36
N VAL A 277 -20.39 -19.12 -3.58
CA VAL A 277 -19.99 -18.62 -4.90
C VAL A 277 -19.06 -19.66 -5.49
N ARG A 278 -19.57 -20.42 -6.46
CA ARG A 278 -18.81 -21.37 -7.29
C ARG A 278 -17.44 -20.79 -7.67
N ARG A 279 -16.39 -21.61 -7.61
CA ARG A 279 -15.12 -21.41 -8.33
C ARG A 279 -15.42 -21.16 -9.82
N GLY A 280 -15.68 -19.91 -10.18
CA GLY A 280 -16.03 -19.51 -11.53
C GLY A 280 -14.77 -19.41 -12.40
N GLY A 281 -14.58 -20.41 -13.26
CA GLY A 281 -13.80 -20.39 -14.50
C GLY A 281 -12.45 -19.66 -14.49
N GLY A 282 -11.35 -20.39 -14.27
CA GLY A 282 -9.98 -19.86 -14.36
C GLY A 282 -9.66 -19.10 -15.66
N PHE A 283 -10.35 -19.41 -16.76
CA PHE A 283 -10.22 -18.69 -18.03
C PHE A 283 -10.69 -17.23 -17.96
N GLY A 284 -11.84 -16.96 -17.31
CA GLY A 284 -12.40 -15.61 -17.21
C GLY A 284 -11.52 -14.69 -16.37
N LEU A 285 -10.94 -15.23 -15.29
CA LEU A 285 -10.00 -14.51 -14.44
C LEU A 285 -8.66 -14.24 -15.15
N ALA A 286 -8.13 -15.18 -15.94
CA ALA A 286 -6.93 -14.95 -16.73
C ALA A 286 -7.10 -13.81 -17.76
N ALA A 287 -8.23 -13.79 -18.47
CA ALA A 287 -8.59 -12.71 -19.40
C ALA A 287 -8.72 -11.36 -18.68
N LEU A 288 -9.36 -11.35 -17.50
CA LEU A 288 -9.50 -10.15 -16.67
C LEU A 288 -8.13 -9.59 -16.24
N ALA A 289 -7.19 -10.46 -15.86
CA ALA A 289 -5.83 -10.06 -15.52
C ALA A 289 -5.09 -9.47 -16.72
N ALA A 290 -5.22 -10.07 -17.91
CA ALA A 290 -4.60 -9.56 -19.13
C ALA A 290 -5.15 -8.17 -19.50
N PHE A 291 -6.48 -8.00 -19.45
CA PHE A 291 -7.11 -6.70 -19.67
C PHE A 291 -6.60 -5.65 -18.68
N GLY A 292 -6.57 -5.97 -17.38
CA GLY A 292 -6.06 -5.06 -16.35
C GLY A 292 -4.63 -4.61 -16.60
N ARG A 293 -3.75 -5.54 -17.01
CA ARG A 293 -2.34 -5.24 -17.32
C ARG A 293 -2.17 -4.37 -18.55
N ILE A 294 -2.96 -4.61 -19.60
CA ILE A 294 -3.00 -3.75 -20.80
C ILE A 294 -3.49 -2.36 -20.41
N TRP A 295 -4.53 -2.27 -19.57
CA TRP A 295 -5.04 -1.00 -19.07
C TRP A 295 -3.96 -0.22 -18.31
N ILE A 296 -3.27 -0.86 -17.36
CA ILE A 296 -2.17 -0.27 -16.58
C ILE A 296 -1.14 0.37 -17.53
N VAL A 297 -0.69 -0.39 -18.53
CA VAL A 297 0.31 0.09 -19.49
C VAL A 297 -0.22 1.24 -20.33
N ALA A 298 -1.45 1.13 -20.85
CA ALA A 298 -2.06 2.19 -21.66
C ALA A 298 -2.22 3.49 -20.86
N ALA A 299 -2.70 3.40 -19.62
CA ALA A 299 -2.85 4.54 -18.73
C ALA A 299 -1.50 5.20 -18.42
N ASP A 300 -0.45 4.41 -18.13
CA ASP A 300 0.90 4.92 -17.89
C ASP A 300 1.51 5.62 -19.12
N LEU A 301 1.34 5.04 -20.31
CA LEU A 301 1.79 5.63 -21.57
C LEU A 301 1.06 6.94 -21.88
N LEU A 302 -0.25 7.00 -21.68
CA LEU A 302 -1.04 8.21 -21.88
C LEU A 302 -0.67 9.31 -20.88
N ALA A 303 -0.50 8.96 -19.59
CA ALA A 303 -0.10 9.91 -18.56
C ALA A 303 1.30 10.53 -18.82
N HIS A 304 2.14 9.84 -19.59
CA HIS A 304 3.50 10.28 -19.92
C HIS A 304 3.71 10.48 -21.43
N ALA A 305 2.64 10.70 -22.20
CA ALA A 305 2.69 10.77 -23.66
C ALA A 305 3.74 11.77 -24.17
N ASP A 306 3.81 12.97 -23.58
CA ASP A 306 4.79 13.99 -23.95
C ASP A 306 6.24 13.50 -23.76
N ARG A 307 6.51 12.81 -22.65
CA ARG A 307 7.84 12.23 -22.38
C ARG A 307 8.16 11.11 -23.36
N VAL A 308 7.17 10.26 -23.69
CA VAL A 308 7.33 9.18 -24.68
C VAL A 308 7.65 9.77 -26.06
N THR A 309 6.87 10.75 -26.51
CA THR A 309 7.07 11.45 -27.79
C THR A 309 8.44 12.13 -27.85
N LEU A 310 8.84 12.82 -26.78
CA LEU A 310 10.17 13.44 -26.69
C LEU A 310 11.30 12.41 -26.82
N ARG A 311 11.18 11.26 -26.15
CA ARG A 311 12.20 10.20 -26.23
C ARG A 311 12.23 9.54 -27.62
N LEU A 312 11.07 9.33 -28.26
CA LEU A 312 11.01 8.85 -29.63
C LEU A 312 11.70 9.82 -30.60
N ALA A 313 11.46 11.12 -30.46
CA ALA A 313 12.14 12.13 -31.27
C ALA A 313 13.66 12.13 -31.07
N GLN A 314 14.16 11.93 -29.84
CA GLN A 314 15.59 11.77 -29.57
C GLN A 314 16.19 10.54 -30.27
N VAL A 315 15.46 9.41 -30.27
CA VAL A 315 15.88 8.19 -30.97
C VAL A 315 15.95 8.41 -32.48
N LEU A 316 14.95 9.08 -33.07
CA LEU A 316 14.95 9.42 -34.50
C LEU A 316 16.10 10.35 -34.89
N ARG A 317 16.62 11.15 -33.96
CA ARG A 317 17.83 11.98 -34.14
C ARG A 317 19.15 11.24 -33.88
N GLY A 318 19.10 9.93 -33.61
CA GLY A 318 20.29 9.09 -33.44
C GLY A 318 20.83 8.97 -32.00
N ASP A 319 20.11 9.44 -30.97
CA ASP A 319 20.53 9.28 -29.57
C ASP A 319 20.44 7.80 -29.12
N ARG A 320 21.60 7.13 -29.10
CA ARG A 320 21.73 5.73 -28.66
C ARG A 320 21.38 5.52 -27.19
N ALA A 321 21.61 6.51 -26.33
CA ALA A 321 21.25 6.41 -24.91
C ALA A 321 19.72 6.51 -24.72
N ALA A 322 19.04 7.35 -25.51
CA ALA A 322 17.58 7.37 -25.57
C ALA A 322 17.01 6.04 -26.06
N ALA A 323 17.61 5.44 -27.09
CA ALA A 323 17.21 4.12 -27.60
C ALA A 323 17.35 3.03 -26.53
N GLY A 324 18.46 3.02 -25.80
CA GLY A 324 18.67 2.08 -24.69
C GLY A 324 17.68 2.25 -23.53
N ARG A 325 17.26 3.48 -23.20
CA ARG A 325 16.20 3.74 -22.21
C ARG A 325 14.83 3.27 -22.71
N LEU A 326 14.50 3.55 -23.97
CA LEU A 326 13.24 3.12 -24.56
C LEU A 326 13.14 1.59 -24.62
N TRP A 327 14.21 0.90 -25.00
CA TRP A 327 14.27 -0.56 -25.03
C TRP A 327 14.08 -1.18 -23.64
N ARG A 328 14.71 -0.60 -22.60
CA ARG A 328 14.47 -1.02 -21.21
C ARG A 328 13.01 -0.84 -20.81
N ARG A 329 12.40 0.31 -21.15
CA ARG A 329 10.98 0.56 -20.85
C ARG A 329 10.07 -0.41 -21.59
N LEU A 330 10.33 -0.70 -22.87
CA LEU A 330 9.59 -1.67 -23.65
C LEU A 330 9.67 -3.08 -23.04
N ARG A 331 10.86 -3.50 -22.59
CA ARG A 331 11.04 -4.77 -21.88
C ARG A 331 10.18 -4.81 -20.60
N THR A 332 10.16 -3.73 -19.83
CA THR A 332 9.28 -3.62 -18.64
C THR A 332 7.81 -3.71 -19.03
N VAL A 333 7.37 -3.00 -20.06
CA VAL A 333 5.99 -3.07 -20.58
C VAL A 333 5.60 -4.50 -20.97
N VAL A 334 6.45 -5.19 -21.72
CA VAL A 334 6.21 -6.60 -22.12
C VAL A 334 6.13 -7.51 -20.91
N LYS A 335 7.01 -7.33 -19.91
CA LYS A 335 6.94 -8.09 -18.65
C LYS A 335 5.64 -7.81 -17.90
N THR A 336 5.23 -6.55 -17.77
CA THR A 336 3.97 -6.16 -17.13
C THR A 336 2.78 -6.82 -17.80
N ILE A 337 2.68 -6.78 -19.14
CA ILE A 337 1.58 -7.40 -19.90
C ILE A 337 1.57 -8.93 -19.68
N ARG A 338 2.75 -9.56 -19.68
CA ARG A 338 2.89 -11.01 -19.42
C ARG A 338 2.68 -11.40 -17.96
N GLY A 339 2.72 -10.45 -17.02
CA GLY A 339 2.70 -10.70 -15.58
C GLY A 339 3.95 -11.42 -15.10
N ALA A 340 5.07 -11.21 -15.81
CA ALA A 340 6.36 -11.74 -15.40
C ALA A 340 6.98 -10.82 -14.34
N GLU A 341 7.75 -11.39 -13.41
CA GLU A 341 8.44 -10.63 -12.37
C GLU A 341 9.27 -9.47 -12.95
N ILE A 342 9.01 -8.27 -12.42
CA ILE A 342 9.74 -7.06 -12.76
C ILE A 342 10.92 -6.94 -11.78
N LYS A 343 11.95 -7.77 -11.97
CA LYS A 343 13.21 -7.64 -11.22
C LYS A 343 13.99 -6.41 -11.69
N GLY A 344 14.33 -5.52 -10.76
CA GLY A 344 15.32 -4.43 -10.93
C GLY A 344 15.05 -3.50 -12.11
N ALA A 345 14.04 -2.62 -11.97
CA ALA A 345 13.84 -1.51 -12.90
C ALA A 345 14.83 -0.36 -12.62
#